data_AF-A0A7C1JKY6-F1
#
_entry.id   AF-A0A7C1JKY6-F1
#
_cell.length_a   1.000
_cell.length_b   1.000
_cell.length_c   1.000
_cell.angle_alpha   90.00
_cell.angle_beta   90.00
_cell.angle_gamma   90.00
#
_symmetry.space_group_name_H-M   'P 1'
#
loop_
_entity.id
_entity.type
_entity.pdbx_description
1 polymer ?
#
loop_
_entity_poly.entity_id
_entity_poly.type
_entity_poly.pdbx_seq_one_letter_code
_entity_poly.pdbx_strand_id
1 'polypeptide(L)'
;MLVKRRAPVWSQLLRLCALAAALASLLLVLPGGIAAQGPNLLQNPGFEQPFAASIPGKENCLIAVPWRAWYVEGTPEETSQGYRLAPEYKLATRADYPGNRVRSGELAQQYFHSFGNFEAGVYQVVPNVQPGSRYRFELWGMTWSCTDERRGNCGGATSGDPSPMHMRIGIDPLGGTDPFSPAIVWSPEQNAYDSWHQFVVEATAQASTITVFVYAYPDYRSQDNNVYLDDASLVLVAPPPTPTRRPTNTPTITPTPRPTNTPTATPLPTETPTATATSTSTPTSTATATFTPLPTATATATATATPTATPVPSLVERVTSGNGLLVVLGGLVVIAGLSLGIVLSRRGG
;
A
#
# COMPACT_ATOMS: atom_id res chain seq x y z
N MET A 1 23.53 45.54 61.42
CA MET A 1 23.13 46.40 60.28
C MET A 1 23.14 45.55 59.01
N LEU A 2 21.97 45.16 58.49
CA LEU A 2 21.85 44.43 57.22
C LEU A 2 20.94 45.25 56.29
N VAL A 3 21.53 45.84 55.25
CA VAL A 3 20.81 46.62 54.24
C VAL A 3 20.23 45.64 53.22
N LYS A 4 18.91 45.39 53.27
CA LYS A 4 18.17 44.70 52.20
C LYS A 4 18.08 45.63 50.98
N ARG A 5 18.89 45.37 49.95
CA ARG A 5 18.76 46.04 48.64
C ARG A 5 17.49 45.53 47.95
N ARG A 6 16.52 46.43 47.72
CA ARG A 6 15.34 46.16 46.88
C ARG A 6 15.79 46.13 45.41
N ALA A 7 15.43 45.09 44.67
CA ALA A 7 15.66 45.03 43.23
C ALA A 7 14.86 46.12 42.50
N PRO A 8 15.43 46.78 41.47
CA PRO A 8 14.75 47.87 40.77
C PRO A 8 13.60 47.36 39.90
N VAL A 9 12.45 48.05 40.00
CA VAL A 9 11.16 47.77 39.34
C VAL A 9 11.29 47.57 37.82
N TRP A 10 12.32 48.16 37.20
CA TRP A 10 12.67 48.03 35.79
C TRP A 10 12.97 46.58 35.35
N SER A 11 13.52 45.75 36.25
CA SER A 11 13.81 44.34 35.96
C SER A 11 12.56 43.46 35.88
N GLN A 12 11.45 43.87 36.50
CA GLN A 12 10.18 43.16 36.41
C GLN A 12 9.39 43.53 35.16
N LEU A 13 9.47 44.80 34.71
CA LEU A 13 8.84 45.25 33.47
C LEU A 13 9.48 44.61 32.22
N LEU A 14 10.81 44.49 32.18
CA LEU A 14 11.52 43.80 31.09
C LEU A 14 11.17 42.30 31.00
N ARG A 15 10.93 41.63 32.13
CA ARG A 15 10.50 40.23 32.17
C ARG A 15 9.06 40.05 31.67
N LEU A 16 8.16 40.99 31.97
CA LEU A 16 6.78 40.97 31.49
C LEU A 16 6.69 41.23 29.98
N CYS A 17 7.49 42.16 29.44
CA CYS A 17 7.56 42.39 27.99
C CYS A 17 8.15 41.21 27.23
N ALA A 18 9.17 40.53 27.78
CA ALA A 18 9.74 39.32 27.17
C ALA A 18 8.76 38.14 27.15
N LEU A 19 7.94 37.98 28.21
CA LEU A 19 6.87 36.97 28.26
C LEU A 19 5.71 37.27 27.30
N ALA A 20 5.34 38.53 27.13
CA ALA A 20 4.30 38.93 26.17
C ALA A 20 4.75 38.75 24.71
N ALA A 21 6.02 39.04 24.40
CA ALA A 21 6.60 38.77 23.08
C ALA A 21 6.70 37.26 22.80
N ALA A 22 7.10 36.45 23.79
CA ALA A 22 7.15 34.99 23.65
C ALA A 22 5.75 34.34 23.49
N LEU A 23 4.70 34.90 24.12
CA LEU A 23 3.32 34.46 23.90
C LEU A 23 2.75 34.90 22.54
N ALA A 24 3.14 36.09 22.04
CA ALA A 24 2.70 36.56 20.72
C ALA A 24 3.36 35.77 19.57
N SER A 25 4.59 35.28 19.76
CA SER A 25 5.26 34.38 18.81
C SER A 25 4.67 32.96 18.77
N LEU A 26 3.86 32.57 19.77
CA LEU A 26 3.21 31.26 19.81
C LEU A 26 1.87 31.20 19.05
N LEU A 27 1.38 32.34 18.54
CA LEU A 27 0.07 32.48 17.89
C LEU A 27 0.12 32.77 16.37
N LEU A 28 1.30 32.68 15.76
CA LEU A 28 1.48 32.79 14.30
C LEU A 28 2.18 31.56 13.72
N VAL A 29 1.73 30.37 14.12
CA VAL A 29 1.84 29.20 13.25
C VAL A 29 0.65 29.29 12.31
N LEU A 30 0.84 29.95 11.16
CA LEU A 30 -0.03 29.71 10.02
C LEU A 30 0.04 28.21 9.74
N PRO A 31 -1.08 27.46 9.72
CA PRO A 31 -1.04 26.11 9.22
C PRO A 31 -0.60 26.20 7.76
N GLY A 32 0.67 25.91 7.50
CA GLY A 32 1.08 25.48 6.16
C GLY A 32 0.09 24.39 5.79
N GLY A 33 -0.57 24.54 4.65
CA GLY A 33 -1.61 23.63 4.21
C GLY A 33 -1.05 22.22 4.14
N ILE A 34 -1.20 21.46 5.22
CA ILE A 34 -1.21 20.01 5.17
C ILE A 34 -2.43 19.74 4.32
N ALA A 35 -2.23 19.48 3.03
CA ALA A 35 -3.23 18.79 2.25
C ALA A 35 -3.61 17.58 3.10
N ALA A 36 -4.84 17.54 3.59
CA ALA A 36 -5.30 16.49 4.49
C ALA A 36 -5.08 15.16 3.76
N GLN A 37 -4.02 14.43 4.12
CA GLN A 37 -3.79 13.10 3.61
C GLN A 37 -4.93 12.24 4.15
N GLY A 38 -5.67 11.58 3.26
CA GLY A 38 -6.73 10.67 3.68
C GLY A 38 -6.17 9.53 4.55
N PRO A 39 -7.04 8.74 5.21
CA PRO A 39 -6.60 7.56 5.95
C PRO A 39 -5.81 6.61 5.03
N ASN A 40 -4.79 5.95 5.58
CA ASN A 40 -4.04 4.93 4.87
C ASN A 40 -4.95 3.76 4.51
N LEU A 41 -5.02 3.43 3.21
CA LEU A 41 -5.88 2.39 2.67
C LEU A 41 -5.24 1.00 2.69
N LEU A 42 -3.94 0.92 2.98
CA LEU A 42 -3.23 -0.36 3.09
C LEU A 42 -3.52 -1.02 4.43
N GLN A 43 -3.67 -2.34 4.39
CA GLN A 43 -3.65 -3.19 5.58
C GLN A 43 -2.21 -3.60 5.88
N ASN A 44 -1.88 -3.63 7.17
CA ASN A 44 -0.52 -3.90 7.65
C ASN A 44 0.58 -3.10 6.92
N PRO A 45 0.50 -1.75 6.95
CA PRO A 45 1.46 -0.90 6.24
C PRO A 45 2.89 -0.98 6.77
N GLY A 46 3.10 -1.32 8.05
CA GLY A 46 4.41 -1.47 8.67
C GLY A 46 4.99 -2.89 8.62
N PHE A 47 4.35 -3.81 7.87
CA PHE A 47 4.82 -5.20 7.75
C PHE A 47 5.05 -5.91 9.09
N GLU A 48 4.16 -5.66 10.04
CA GLU A 48 4.16 -6.26 11.37
C GLU A 48 3.50 -7.65 11.36
N GLN A 49 3.45 -8.32 12.52
CA GLN A 49 2.69 -9.56 12.67
C GLN A 49 1.22 -9.41 12.23
N PRO A 50 0.59 -10.45 11.66
CA PRO A 50 1.11 -11.80 11.49
C PRO A 50 1.84 -12.02 10.15
N PHE A 51 2.75 -13.00 10.14
CA PHE A 51 3.35 -13.52 8.91
C PHE A 51 2.77 -14.89 8.55
N ALA A 52 2.62 -15.18 7.26
CA ALA A 52 2.17 -16.47 6.76
C ALA A 52 2.98 -16.92 5.54
N ALA A 53 3.06 -18.23 5.34
CA ALA A 53 3.58 -18.79 4.09
C ALA A 53 2.70 -18.31 2.93
N SER A 54 3.28 -17.60 1.97
CA SER A 54 2.52 -16.96 0.88
C SER A 54 2.62 -17.68 -0.45
N ILE A 55 3.67 -18.49 -0.66
CA ILE A 55 3.93 -19.20 -1.91
C ILE A 55 3.77 -20.70 -1.66
N PRO A 56 2.73 -21.35 -2.22
CA PRO A 56 2.53 -22.79 -2.07
C PRO A 56 3.75 -23.59 -2.56
N GLY A 57 4.19 -24.55 -1.74
CA GLY A 57 5.30 -25.44 -2.10
C GLY A 57 6.70 -24.84 -2.00
N LYS A 58 6.86 -23.60 -1.51
CA LYS A 58 8.16 -23.02 -1.18
C LYS A 58 8.29 -22.88 0.34
N GLU A 59 9.29 -23.56 0.90
CA GLU A 59 9.67 -23.42 2.30
C GLU A 59 10.27 -22.03 2.56
N ASN A 60 10.20 -21.54 3.80
CA ASN A 60 10.77 -20.25 4.22
C ASN A 60 10.31 -19.04 3.39
N CYS A 61 9.05 -19.02 2.95
CA CYS A 61 8.43 -17.88 2.23
C CYS A 61 7.38 -17.16 3.08
N LEU A 62 7.81 -16.53 4.17
CA LEU A 62 6.96 -15.80 5.11
C LEU A 62 6.74 -14.35 4.65
N ILE A 63 5.46 -13.97 4.52
CA ILE A 63 5.03 -12.61 4.17
C ILE A 63 4.12 -12.02 5.25
N ALA A 64 4.29 -10.73 5.51
CA ALA A 64 3.40 -9.96 6.37
C ALA A 64 1.97 -9.95 5.79
N VAL A 65 1.00 -10.52 6.51
CA VAL A 65 -0.39 -10.60 6.06
C VAL A 65 -1.03 -9.20 6.11
N PRO A 66 -1.81 -8.76 5.10
CA PRO A 66 -2.29 -9.52 3.93
C PRO A 66 -1.53 -9.27 2.63
N TRP A 67 -0.27 -8.82 2.69
CA TRP A 67 0.57 -8.71 1.50
C TRP A 67 0.77 -10.08 0.84
N ARG A 68 1.06 -10.06 -0.45
CA ARG A 68 1.31 -11.26 -1.25
C ARG A 68 2.64 -11.13 -1.96
N ALA A 69 3.42 -12.21 -1.97
CA ALA A 69 4.65 -12.30 -2.74
C ALA A 69 4.36 -12.57 -4.23
N TRP A 70 5.30 -12.16 -5.07
CA TRP A 70 5.42 -12.59 -6.45
C TRP A 70 6.90 -12.71 -6.82
N TYR A 71 7.24 -13.60 -7.75
CA TYR A 71 8.59 -13.70 -8.30
C TYR A 71 8.54 -14.30 -9.71
N VAL A 72 9.60 -14.09 -10.48
CA VAL A 72 9.81 -14.79 -11.75
C VAL A 72 10.60 -16.05 -11.52
N GLU A 73 10.04 -17.20 -11.90
CA GLU A 73 10.77 -18.46 -11.90
C GLU A 73 11.65 -18.54 -13.14
N GLY A 74 12.97 -18.57 -12.94
CA GLY A 74 13.93 -18.74 -14.01
C GLY A 74 13.87 -20.13 -14.65
N THR A 75 14.39 -20.26 -15.87
CA THR A 75 14.53 -21.57 -16.51
C THR A 75 15.54 -22.46 -15.75
N PRO A 76 15.52 -23.79 -15.96
CA PRO A 76 16.54 -24.66 -15.39
C PRO A 76 17.98 -24.22 -15.70
N GLU A 77 18.22 -23.69 -16.91
CA GLU A 77 19.53 -23.18 -17.33
C GLU A 77 19.90 -21.91 -16.56
N GLU A 78 18.99 -20.94 -16.47
CA GLU A 78 19.22 -19.69 -15.72
C GLU A 78 19.51 -19.98 -14.24
N THR A 79 18.65 -20.79 -13.62
CA THR A 79 18.76 -21.14 -12.20
C THR A 79 20.02 -21.95 -11.90
N SER A 80 20.45 -22.83 -12.81
CA SER A 80 21.74 -23.56 -12.67
C SER A 80 22.97 -22.64 -12.65
N GLN A 81 22.83 -21.44 -13.21
CA GLN A 81 23.87 -20.40 -13.24
C GLN A 81 23.69 -19.36 -12.13
N GLY A 82 22.63 -19.48 -11.33
CA GLY A 82 22.28 -18.58 -10.23
C GLY A 82 21.49 -17.34 -10.65
N TYR A 83 20.86 -17.36 -11.83
CA TYR A 83 19.98 -16.29 -12.29
C TYR A 83 18.50 -16.62 -12.04
N ARG A 84 17.70 -15.58 -11.77
CA ARG A 84 16.23 -15.66 -11.59
C ARG A 84 15.82 -16.76 -10.61
N LEU A 85 16.56 -16.84 -9.51
CA LEU A 85 16.26 -17.77 -8.43
C LEU A 85 15.00 -17.29 -7.69
N ALA A 86 14.25 -18.24 -7.15
CA ALA A 86 13.18 -17.92 -6.22
C ALA A 86 13.78 -17.30 -4.95
N PRO A 87 13.44 -16.06 -4.58
CA PRO A 87 13.97 -15.46 -3.37
C PRO A 87 13.35 -16.09 -2.12
N GLU A 88 14.08 -16.04 -1.01
CA GLU A 88 13.55 -16.34 0.31
C GLU A 88 12.85 -15.10 0.86
N TYR A 89 11.62 -15.27 1.38
CA TYR A 89 10.85 -14.20 2.01
C TYR A 89 10.78 -14.44 3.52
N LYS A 90 11.11 -13.42 4.32
CA LYS A 90 11.07 -13.52 5.78
C LYS A 90 10.78 -12.18 6.44
N LEU A 91 10.56 -12.21 7.75
CA LEU A 91 10.60 -11.02 8.57
C LEU A 91 12.06 -10.62 8.85
N ALA A 92 12.33 -9.32 8.87
CA ALA A 92 13.49 -8.74 9.53
C ALA A 92 13.10 -8.28 10.94
N THR A 93 14.05 -8.32 11.87
CA THR A 93 13.88 -7.90 13.26
C THR A 93 14.88 -6.80 13.64
N ARG A 94 14.59 -6.05 14.70
CA ARG A 94 15.54 -5.08 15.27
C ARG A 94 16.87 -5.69 15.71
N ALA A 95 16.90 -6.98 16.02
CA ALA A 95 18.10 -7.69 16.44
C ALA A 95 19.01 -8.06 15.25
N ASP A 96 18.50 -8.00 14.02
CA ASP A 96 19.27 -8.35 12.84
C ASP A 96 20.40 -7.34 12.62
N TYR A 97 21.62 -7.83 12.56
CA TYR A 97 22.79 -7.01 12.29
C TYR A 97 22.67 -6.28 10.93
N PRO A 98 23.02 -4.98 10.84
CA PRO A 98 23.69 -4.13 11.84
C PRO A 98 22.74 -3.32 12.74
N GLY A 99 21.47 -3.72 12.87
CA GLY A 99 20.47 -3.05 13.70
C GLY A 99 19.65 -1.98 12.97
N ASN A 100 19.76 -1.90 11.63
CA ASN A 100 19.01 -0.96 10.80
C ASN A 100 18.00 -1.63 9.85
N ARG A 101 17.72 -2.94 10.02
CA ARG A 101 16.85 -3.73 9.12
C ARG A 101 15.35 -3.52 9.32
N VAL A 102 14.98 -2.76 10.35
CA VAL A 102 13.61 -2.35 10.70
C VAL A 102 13.59 -0.84 10.83
N ARG A 103 12.61 -0.16 10.20
CA ARG A 103 12.53 1.30 10.21
C ARG A 103 11.66 1.78 11.36
N SER A 104 10.45 1.26 11.47
CA SER A 104 9.50 1.56 12.53
C SER A 104 8.99 0.26 13.15
N GLY A 105 8.24 0.33 14.26
CA GLY A 105 7.71 -0.87 14.90
C GLY A 105 8.78 -1.87 15.35
N GLU A 106 8.51 -3.17 15.22
CA GLU A 106 9.40 -4.27 15.63
C GLU A 106 9.89 -5.11 14.45
N LEU A 107 9.16 -5.11 13.34
CA LEU A 107 9.42 -5.96 12.17
C LEU A 107 9.44 -5.14 10.87
N ALA A 108 10.05 -5.72 9.85
CA ALA A 108 9.94 -5.28 8.47
C ALA A 108 9.85 -6.50 7.55
N GLN A 109 9.36 -6.33 6.33
CA GLN A 109 9.41 -7.40 5.33
C GLN A 109 10.81 -7.44 4.70
N GLN A 110 11.41 -8.63 4.66
CA GLN A 110 12.63 -8.89 3.93
C GLN A 110 12.40 -9.92 2.82
N TYR A 111 13.12 -9.76 1.71
CA TYR A 111 13.32 -10.83 0.75
C TYR A 111 14.71 -10.75 0.13
N PHE A 112 15.30 -11.91 -0.14
CA PHE A 112 16.70 -11.99 -0.50
C PHE A 112 17.06 -13.27 -1.23
N HIS A 113 18.27 -13.29 -1.78
CA HIS A 113 18.94 -14.52 -2.18
C HIS A 113 20.46 -14.35 -1.99
N SER A 114 21.15 -15.43 -1.66
CA SER A 114 22.61 -15.46 -1.59
C SER A 114 23.23 -16.15 -2.81
N PHE A 115 24.37 -15.67 -3.29
CA PHE A 115 25.08 -16.18 -4.49
C PHE A 115 24.21 -16.24 -5.75
N GLY A 116 23.27 -15.30 -5.90
CA GLY A 116 22.28 -15.32 -6.97
C GLY A 116 21.54 -14.01 -7.12
N ASN A 117 20.80 -13.90 -8.22
CA ASN A 117 19.85 -12.80 -8.42
C ASN A 117 18.41 -13.33 -8.53
N PHE A 118 17.45 -12.42 -8.43
CA PHE A 118 16.02 -12.70 -8.47
C PHE A 118 15.28 -11.53 -9.08
N GLU A 119 14.09 -11.77 -9.64
CA GLU A 119 13.14 -10.71 -10.05
C GLU A 119 11.85 -10.92 -9.27
N ALA A 120 11.54 -10.00 -8.34
CA ALA A 120 10.53 -10.28 -7.32
C ALA A 120 10.00 -9.04 -6.59
N GLY A 121 8.98 -9.25 -5.78
CA GLY A 121 8.50 -8.28 -4.81
C GLY A 121 7.20 -8.67 -4.14
N VAL A 122 6.47 -7.68 -3.64
CA VAL A 122 5.18 -7.88 -2.96
C VAL A 122 4.10 -7.00 -3.56
N TYR A 123 2.84 -7.39 -3.38
CA TYR A 123 1.69 -6.59 -3.78
C TYR A 123 0.55 -6.66 -2.76
N GLN A 124 -0.34 -5.67 -2.81
CA GLN A 124 -1.60 -5.66 -2.09
C GLN A 124 -2.71 -5.12 -2.98
N VAL A 125 -3.83 -5.86 -3.06
CA VAL A 125 -5.03 -5.45 -3.78
C VAL A 125 -5.90 -4.62 -2.83
N VAL A 126 -6.27 -3.42 -3.26
CA VAL A 126 -7.00 -2.43 -2.46
C VAL A 126 -8.37 -2.18 -3.10
N PRO A 127 -9.44 -2.78 -2.54
CA PRO A 127 -10.79 -2.58 -3.05
C PRO A 127 -11.40 -1.26 -2.56
N ASN A 128 -12.59 -0.93 -3.07
CA ASN A 128 -13.42 0.20 -2.63
C ASN A 128 -12.76 1.59 -2.84
N VAL A 129 -11.88 1.71 -3.82
CA VAL A 129 -11.37 3.00 -4.27
C VAL A 129 -12.36 3.66 -5.25
N GLN A 130 -12.28 4.98 -5.41
CA GLN A 130 -13.16 5.73 -6.31
C GLN A 130 -12.50 5.87 -7.69
N PRO A 131 -13.07 5.29 -8.76
CA PRO A 131 -12.60 5.54 -10.12
C PRO A 131 -12.54 7.05 -10.43
N GLY A 132 -11.52 7.48 -11.16
CA GLY A 132 -11.24 8.88 -11.49
C GLY A 132 -10.52 9.67 -10.39
N SER A 133 -10.37 9.11 -9.19
CA SER A 133 -9.60 9.74 -8.11
C SER A 133 -8.11 9.42 -8.20
N ARG A 134 -7.26 10.39 -7.80
CA ARG A 134 -5.81 10.22 -7.76
C ARG A 134 -5.38 9.69 -6.39
N TYR A 135 -4.56 8.64 -6.40
CA TYR A 135 -3.99 8.03 -5.20
C TYR A 135 -2.48 8.18 -5.20
N ARG A 136 -1.89 8.36 -4.02
CA ARG A 136 -0.45 8.34 -3.80
C ARG A 136 -0.07 7.11 -3.01
N PHE A 137 0.82 6.29 -3.57
CA PHE A 137 1.47 5.19 -2.89
C PHE A 137 2.88 5.62 -2.49
N GLU A 138 3.22 5.45 -1.22
CA GLU A 138 4.54 5.67 -0.65
C GLU A 138 4.99 4.40 0.07
N LEU A 139 6.29 4.13 0.08
CA LEU A 139 6.88 3.02 0.83
C LEU A 139 8.33 3.36 1.17
N TRP A 140 8.77 3.00 2.38
CA TRP A 140 10.18 3.07 2.72
C TRP A 140 10.85 1.75 2.38
N GLY A 141 11.90 1.83 1.57
CA GLY A 141 12.69 0.69 1.12
C GLY A 141 14.15 0.85 1.47
N MET A 142 14.81 -0.28 1.73
CA MET A 142 16.26 -0.36 1.85
C MET A 142 16.75 -1.61 1.12
N THR A 143 17.89 -1.51 0.46
CA THR A 143 18.57 -2.64 -0.17
C THR A 143 19.95 -2.83 0.44
N TRP A 144 20.44 -4.07 0.41
CA TRP A 144 21.82 -4.38 0.77
C TRP A 144 22.36 -5.39 -0.23
N SER A 145 23.52 -5.09 -0.83
CA SER A 145 24.16 -5.97 -1.80
C SER A 145 25.67 -6.03 -1.57
N CYS A 146 26.19 -7.24 -1.46
CA CYS A 146 27.62 -7.50 -1.33
C CYS A 146 28.04 -8.50 -2.42
N THR A 147 28.87 -8.06 -3.36
CA THR A 147 29.32 -8.93 -4.45
C THR A 147 30.14 -10.11 -3.93
N ASP A 148 31.12 -9.85 -3.06
CA ASP A 148 32.04 -10.86 -2.51
C ASP A 148 32.65 -10.34 -1.21
N GLU A 149 32.26 -10.93 -0.07
CA GLU A 149 32.72 -10.49 1.26
C GLU A 149 34.25 -10.64 1.42
N ARG A 150 34.90 -11.51 0.65
CA ARG A 150 36.36 -11.72 0.70
C ARG A 150 37.14 -10.50 0.22
N ARG A 151 36.48 -9.58 -0.51
CA ARG A 151 37.06 -8.29 -0.90
C ARG A 151 37.18 -7.32 0.27
N GLY A 152 36.52 -7.59 1.39
CA GLY A 152 36.62 -6.80 2.62
C GLY A 152 35.94 -5.42 2.56
N ASN A 153 35.13 -5.14 1.53
CA ASN A 153 34.40 -3.88 1.36
C ASN A 153 32.92 -3.94 1.83
N CYS A 154 32.48 -5.05 2.41
CA CYS A 154 31.13 -5.23 2.99
C CYS A 154 31.12 -5.17 4.53
N GLY A 155 32.18 -4.64 5.14
CA GLY A 155 32.33 -4.55 6.60
C GLY A 155 31.19 -3.76 7.25
N GLY A 156 30.66 -4.23 8.37
CA GLY A 156 29.49 -3.59 8.96
C GLY A 156 28.15 -4.02 8.37
N ALA A 157 28.14 -5.04 7.49
CA ALA A 157 26.98 -5.39 6.65
C ALA A 157 26.48 -4.19 5.83
N THR A 158 27.43 -3.37 5.36
CA THR A 158 27.23 -2.35 4.34
C THR A 158 27.38 -2.96 2.96
N SER A 159 26.85 -2.29 1.95
CA SER A 159 26.96 -2.71 0.58
C SER A 159 28.39 -2.56 0.08
N GLY A 160 28.88 -3.55 -0.65
CA GLY A 160 30.24 -3.59 -1.20
C GLY A 160 30.22 -4.09 -2.63
N ASP A 161 30.64 -3.23 -3.57
CA ASP A 161 30.42 -3.39 -5.01
C ASP A 161 28.97 -3.83 -5.32
N PRO A 162 27.95 -3.07 -4.87
CA PRO A 162 26.58 -3.55 -4.92
C PRO A 162 26.06 -3.75 -6.34
N SER A 163 25.19 -4.73 -6.50
CA SER A 163 24.34 -4.85 -7.69
C SER A 163 23.41 -3.65 -7.81
N PRO A 164 23.24 -3.04 -8.99
CA PRO A 164 22.00 -2.30 -9.30
C PRO A 164 20.80 -3.19 -8.94
N MET A 165 19.87 -2.68 -8.13
CA MET A 165 18.75 -3.44 -7.58
C MET A 165 17.43 -3.17 -8.32
N HIS A 166 17.40 -2.13 -9.14
CA HIS A 166 16.22 -1.71 -9.92
C HIS A 166 14.94 -1.56 -9.06
N MET A 167 15.10 -1.17 -7.79
CA MET A 167 13.95 -1.08 -6.88
C MET A 167 13.03 0.06 -7.29
N ARG A 168 11.71 -0.22 -7.30
CA ARG A 168 10.64 0.73 -7.61
C ARG A 168 9.32 0.25 -7.03
N ILE A 169 8.36 1.16 -6.93
CA ILE A 169 6.99 0.86 -6.52
C ILE A 169 6.00 1.27 -7.60
N GLY A 170 4.83 0.62 -7.64
CA GLY A 170 3.86 0.83 -8.71
C GLY A 170 2.42 0.78 -8.23
N ILE A 171 1.54 1.39 -9.01
CA ILE A 171 0.08 1.26 -8.88
C ILE A 171 -0.46 0.74 -10.21
N ASP A 172 -1.09 -0.43 -10.21
CA ASP A 172 -1.99 -0.84 -11.29
C ASP A 172 -3.35 -0.16 -11.07
N PRO A 173 -3.75 0.79 -11.94
CA PRO A 173 -4.97 1.57 -11.77
C PRO A 173 -6.25 0.78 -12.11
N LEU A 174 -6.13 -0.40 -12.70
CA LEU A 174 -7.23 -1.30 -13.06
C LEU A 174 -7.43 -2.40 -12.00
N GLY A 175 -6.52 -2.54 -11.04
CA GLY A 175 -6.57 -3.56 -10.00
C GLY A 175 -6.05 -4.93 -10.46
N GLY A 176 -5.29 -4.97 -11.56
CA GLY A 176 -4.61 -6.19 -12.02
C GLY A 176 -3.56 -6.68 -11.01
N THR A 177 -3.30 -7.98 -11.00
CA THR A 177 -2.27 -8.61 -10.13
C THR A 177 -1.06 -9.13 -10.91
N ASP A 178 -0.99 -8.86 -12.21
CA ASP A 178 0.19 -9.16 -13.03
C ASP A 178 1.26 -8.08 -12.81
N PRO A 179 2.41 -8.40 -12.20
CA PRO A 179 3.47 -7.41 -11.94
C PRO A 179 4.16 -6.90 -13.21
N PHE A 180 3.86 -7.48 -14.39
CA PHE A 180 4.38 -7.04 -15.69
C PHE A 180 3.34 -6.30 -16.53
N SER A 181 2.16 -6.03 -15.96
CA SER A 181 1.10 -5.27 -16.61
C SER A 181 1.65 -3.92 -17.10
N PRO A 182 1.49 -3.58 -18.39
CA PRO A 182 1.90 -2.27 -18.91
C PRO A 182 1.01 -1.14 -18.39
N ALA A 183 -0.09 -1.46 -17.70
CA ALA A 183 -0.95 -0.47 -17.05
C ALA A 183 -0.36 0.06 -15.74
N ILE A 184 0.62 -0.63 -15.14
CA ILE A 184 1.24 -0.20 -13.88
C ILE A 184 1.96 1.13 -14.10
N VAL A 185 1.58 2.11 -13.29
CA VAL A 185 2.32 3.38 -13.17
C VAL A 185 3.41 3.16 -12.15
N TRP A 186 4.67 3.18 -12.59
CA TRP A 186 5.84 2.98 -11.74
C TRP A 186 6.43 4.31 -11.24
N SER A 187 6.98 4.29 -10.03
CA SER A 187 7.92 5.31 -9.57
C SER A 187 9.18 5.27 -10.43
N PRO A 188 10.01 6.32 -10.41
CA PRO A 188 11.40 6.20 -10.82
C PRO A 188 12.09 5.04 -10.07
N GLU A 189 13.04 4.41 -10.75
CA GLU A 189 13.93 3.44 -10.11
C GLU A 189 14.90 4.16 -9.18
N GLN A 190 15.16 3.54 -8.04
CA GLN A 190 16.13 4.04 -7.08
C GLN A 190 16.79 2.88 -6.36
N ASN A 191 18.12 2.90 -6.32
CA ASN A 191 18.85 2.05 -5.40
C ASN A 191 18.83 2.67 -4.00
N ALA A 192 18.52 1.85 -2.98
CA ALA A 192 18.33 2.28 -1.60
C ALA A 192 19.36 1.62 -0.67
N TYR A 193 20.65 1.69 -1.04
CA TYR A 193 21.70 0.95 -0.32
C TYR A 193 21.87 1.42 1.12
N ASP A 194 21.87 0.47 2.06
CA ASP A 194 22.29 0.59 3.46
C ASP A 194 21.53 1.62 4.32
N SER A 195 20.54 2.30 3.74
CA SER A 195 19.72 3.30 4.41
C SER A 195 18.31 3.30 3.83
N TRP A 196 17.35 3.67 4.66
CA TRP A 196 15.95 3.73 4.27
C TRP A 196 15.68 4.94 3.38
N HIS A 197 15.14 4.69 2.19
CA HIS A 197 14.70 5.71 1.25
C HIS A 197 13.20 5.61 0.99
N GLN A 198 12.54 6.76 0.84
CA GLN A 198 11.13 6.80 0.50
C GLN A 198 10.95 6.73 -1.02
N PHE A 199 10.12 5.80 -1.46
CA PHE A 199 9.63 5.68 -2.82
C PHE A 199 8.23 6.29 -2.89
N VAL A 200 7.91 6.96 -3.99
CA VAL A 200 6.61 7.63 -4.18
C VAL A 200 6.13 7.47 -5.62
N VAL A 201 4.86 7.14 -5.80
CA VAL A 201 4.18 7.15 -7.09
C VAL A 201 2.73 7.59 -6.92
N GLU A 202 2.17 8.27 -7.92
CA GLU A 202 0.76 8.63 -7.94
C GLU A 202 0.10 8.13 -9.23
N ALA A 203 -1.12 7.60 -9.12
CA ALA A 203 -1.91 7.14 -10.26
C ALA A 203 -3.39 7.45 -10.05
N THR A 204 -4.11 7.65 -11.15
CA THR A 204 -5.57 7.81 -11.14
C THR A 204 -6.22 6.44 -11.25
N ALA A 205 -7.06 6.07 -10.29
CA ALA A 205 -7.80 4.82 -10.33
C ALA A 205 -8.72 4.79 -11.56
N GLN A 206 -8.69 3.70 -12.32
CA GLN A 206 -9.56 3.46 -13.48
C GLN A 206 -10.65 2.44 -13.17
N ALA A 207 -10.50 1.69 -12.07
CA ALA A 207 -11.49 0.77 -11.53
C ALA A 207 -11.77 1.08 -10.05
N SER A 208 -12.74 0.38 -9.46
CA SER A 208 -13.04 0.46 -8.02
C SER A 208 -12.07 -0.35 -7.15
N THR A 209 -11.01 -0.87 -7.77
CA THR A 209 -9.91 -1.61 -7.16
C THR A 209 -8.61 -1.13 -7.81
N ILE A 210 -7.57 -0.96 -7.00
CA ILE A 210 -6.19 -0.77 -7.47
C ILE A 210 -5.29 -1.79 -6.80
N THR A 211 -4.15 -2.09 -7.41
CA THR A 211 -3.13 -2.95 -6.81
C THR A 211 -1.85 -2.14 -6.66
N VAL A 212 -1.26 -2.15 -5.47
CA VAL A 212 0.08 -1.60 -5.26
C VAL A 212 1.12 -2.70 -5.39
N PHE A 213 2.27 -2.38 -6.00
CA PHE A 213 3.37 -3.30 -6.23
C PHE A 213 4.68 -2.73 -5.70
N VAL A 214 5.52 -3.62 -5.21
CA VAL A 214 6.96 -3.41 -5.02
C VAL A 214 7.69 -4.32 -5.99
N TYR A 215 8.75 -3.82 -6.60
CA TYR A 215 9.58 -4.52 -7.58
C TYR A 215 11.06 -4.33 -7.24
N ALA A 216 11.84 -5.41 -7.34
CA ALA A 216 13.29 -5.37 -7.34
C ALA A 216 13.85 -6.47 -8.26
N TYR A 217 14.96 -6.15 -8.94
CA TYR A 217 15.70 -7.03 -9.81
C TYR A 217 17.20 -6.71 -9.71
N PRO A 218 17.96 -7.32 -8.79
CA PRO A 218 19.42 -7.26 -8.83
C PRO A 218 19.99 -7.74 -10.17
N ASP A 219 20.81 -6.93 -10.83
CA ASP A 219 21.55 -7.33 -12.04
C ASP A 219 22.54 -8.48 -11.78
N TYR A 220 23.25 -8.43 -10.66
CA TYR A 220 24.36 -9.31 -10.37
C TYR A 220 23.97 -10.42 -9.40
N ARG A 221 24.60 -11.58 -9.59
CA ARG A 221 24.53 -12.74 -8.69
C ARG A 221 25.48 -12.57 -7.51
N SER A 222 25.30 -11.45 -6.81
CA SER A 222 26.09 -11.10 -5.63
C SER A 222 26.01 -12.19 -4.57
N GLN A 223 27.05 -12.29 -3.74
CA GLN A 223 27.02 -13.15 -2.56
C GLN A 223 25.77 -12.88 -1.72
N ASP A 224 25.36 -11.62 -1.61
CA ASP A 224 24.11 -11.23 -0.98
C ASP A 224 23.38 -10.16 -1.79
N ASN A 225 22.07 -10.36 -1.97
CA ASN A 225 21.13 -9.36 -2.48
C ASN A 225 19.90 -9.37 -1.59
N ASN A 226 19.65 -8.27 -0.89
CA ASN A 226 18.59 -8.16 0.10
C ASN A 226 17.75 -6.91 -0.14
N VAL A 227 16.45 -7.04 0.07
CA VAL A 227 15.47 -5.95 0.04
C VAL A 227 14.69 -5.96 1.35
N TYR A 228 14.49 -4.77 1.93
CA TYR A 228 13.74 -4.53 3.15
C TYR A 228 12.66 -3.48 2.87
N LEU A 229 11.44 -3.72 3.35
CA LEU A 229 10.27 -2.87 3.14
C LEU A 229 9.62 -2.54 4.48
N ASP A 230 9.25 -1.28 4.66
CA ASP A 230 8.57 -0.78 5.86
C ASP A 230 7.74 0.48 5.55
N ASP A 231 6.88 0.90 6.47
CA ASP A 231 6.16 2.18 6.47
C ASP A 231 5.46 2.52 5.14
N ALA A 232 4.66 1.58 4.61
CA ALA A 232 3.89 1.79 3.39
C ALA A 232 2.66 2.68 3.62
N SER A 233 2.27 3.50 2.64
CA SER A 233 1.00 4.22 2.68
C SER A 233 0.36 4.38 1.32
N LEU A 234 -0.95 4.20 1.25
CA LEU A 234 -1.75 4.53 0.08
C LEU A 234 -2.86 5.47 0.50
N VAL A 235 -2.85 6.69 -0.02
CA VAL A 235 -3.80 7.73 0.38
C VAL A 235 -4.46 8.37 -0.84
N LEU A 236 -5.71 8.80 -0.66
CA LEU A 236 -6.38 9.66 -1.62
C LEU A 236 -5.69 11.03 -1.64
N VAL A 237 -5.31 11.49 -2.83
CA VAL A 237 -4.79 12.85 -3.03
C VAL A 237 -5.98 13.78 -3.18
N ALA A 238 -6.21 14.64 -2.19
CA ALA A 238 -7.29 15.62 -2.26
C ALA A 238 -7.11 16.51 -3.52
N PRO A 239 -8.18 16.74 -4.32
CA PRO A 239 -8.10 17.71 -5.40
C PRO A 239 -7.75 19.09 -4.82
N PRO A 240 -7.07 19.96 -5.57
CA PRO A 240 -6.81 21.32 -5.14
C PRO A 240 -8.13 21.99 -4.72
N PRO A 241 -8.15 22.82 -3.67
CA PRO A 241 -9.36 23.51 -3.29
C PRO A 241 -9.87 24.31 -4.48
N THR A 242 -11.12 24.08 -4.88
CA THR A 242 -11.76 24.88 -5.92
C THR A 242 -11.78 26.33 -5.44
N PRO A 243 -11.23 27.31 -6.20
CA PRO A 243 -11.28 28.70 -5.79
C PRO A 243 -12.75 29.10 -5.62
N THR A 244 -13.17 29.27 -4.38
CA THR A 244 -14.51 29.75 -4.06
C THR A 244 -14.57 31.19 -4.52
N ARG A 245 -15.47 31.53 -5.46
CA ARG A 245 -15.66 32.93 -5.82
C ARG A 245 -15.96 33.70 -4.54
N ARG A 246 -15.13 34.69 -4.21
CA ARG A 246 -15.41 35.63 -3.12
C ARG A 246 -16.83 36.17 -3.31
N PRO A 247 -17.71 36.15 -2.30
CA PRO A 247 -19.04 36.71 -2.43
C PRO A 247 -18.91 38.16 -2.89
N THR A 248 -19.38 38.42 -4.12
CA THR A 248 -19.56 39.78 -4.61
C THR A 248 -20.82 40.32 -3.94
N ASN A 249 -20.66 41.24 -3.00
CA ASN A 249 -21.73 42.10 -2.51
C ASN A 249 -22.13 43.04 -3.66
N THR A 250 -22.74 42.51 -4.71
CA THR A 250 -23.42 43.32 -5.71
C THR A 250 -24.83 43.55 -5.17
N PRO A 251 -25.21 44.78 -4.80
CA PRO A 251 -26.58 45.06 -4.40
C PRO A 251 -27.50 44.71 -5.57
N THR A 252 -28.33 43.69 -5.38
CA THR A 252 -29.42 43.38 -6.31
C THR A 252 -30.41 44.52 -6.23
N ILE A 253 -30.51 45.33 -7.29
CA ILE A 253 -31.53 46.37 -7.38
C ILE A 253 -32.89 45.66 -7.41
N THR A 254 -33.64 45.75 -6.31
CA THR A 254 -35.01 45.24 -6.25
C THR A 254 -35.87 46.11 -7.17
N PRO A 255 -36.51 45.55 -8.21
CA PRO A 255 -37.40 46.33 -9.06
C PRO A 255 -38.57 46.84 -8.22
N THR A 256 -38.77 48.16 -8.24
CA THR A 256 -39.89 48.83 -7.60
C THR A 256 -41.20 48.31 -8.19
N PRO A 257 -42.20 47.92 -7.39
CA PRO A 257 -43.49 47.47 -7.92
C PRO A 257 -44.15 48.60 -8.72
N ARG A 258 -44.43 48.33 -9.99
CA ARG A 258 -45.21 49.20 -10.88
C ARG A 258 -46.67 49.19 -10.43
N PRO A 259 -47.38 50.33 -10.42
CA PRO A 259 -48.79 50.38 -10.05
C PRO A 259 -49.63 49.45 -10.93
N THR A 260 -50.40 48.59 -10.26
CA THR A 260 -51.33 47.63 -10.83
C THR A 260 -52.55 48.36 -11.36
N ASN A 261 -52.88 48.19 -12.65
CA ASN A 261 -54.12 48.72 -13.21
C ASN A 261 -55.32 47.94 -12.65
N THR A 262 -56.33 48.70 -12.22
CA THR A 262 -57.63 48.27 -11.72
C THR A 262 -58.35 47.36 -12.72
N PRO A 263 -59.02 46.27 -12.28
CA PRO A 263 -59.75 45.39 -13.19
C PRO A 263 -60.98 46.10 -13.78
N THR A 264 -61.04 46.13 -15.11
CA THR A 264 -62.22 46.58 -15.87
C THR A 264 -63.19 45.42 -16.07
N ALA A 265 -64.49 45.72 -15.97
CA ALA A 265 -65.59 44.76 -15.94
C ALA A 265 -65.63 43.78 -17.13
N THR A 266 -65.99 42.55 -16.79
CA THR A 266 -66.23 41.37 -17.60
C THR A 266 -67.37 41.58 -18.62
N PRO A 267 -67.17 41.40 -19.93
CA PRO A 267 -68.27 41.14 -20.85
C PRO A 267 -68.66 39.65 -20.84
N LEU A 268 -69.97 39.43 -20.88
CA LEU A 268 -70.74 38.19 -20.90
C LEU A 268 -70.34 37.24 -22.06
N PRO A 269 -70.43 35.90 -21.91
CA PRO A 269 -70.21 34.97 -23.02
C PRO A 269 -71.35 35.06 -24.03
N THR A 270 -70.99 35.17 -25.31
CA THR A 270 -71.91 35.04 -26.44
C THR A 270 -71.62 33.74 -27.18
N GLU A 271 -72.70 33.04 -27.51
CA GLU A 271 -72.80 31.74 -28.16
C GLU A 271 -71.93 31.54 -29.42
N THR A 272 -71.51 30.28 -29.54
CA THR A 272 -70.97 29.47 -30.65
C THR A 272 -71.42 29.86 -32.08
N PRO A 273 -70.56 29.62 -33.10
CA PRO A 273 -70.91 28.55 -34.03
C PRO A 273 -69.75 27.61 -34.44
N THR A 274 -70.20 26.51 -35.02
CA THR A 274 -69.57 25.21 -35.23
C THR A 274 -68.70 25.10 -36.50
N ALA A 275 -67.68 24.23 -36.39
CA ALA A 275 -66.93 23.46 -37.40
C ALA A 275 -66.24 24.16 -38.60
N THR A 276 -64.98 23.78 -38.85
CA THR A 276 -64.56 23.12 -40.10
C THR A 276 -63.22 22.40 -39.86
N ALA A 277 -63.18 21.11 -40.21
CA ALA A 277 -61.96 20.31 -40.24
C ALA A 277 -61.09 20.69 -41.45
N THR A 278 -59.78 20.80 -41.27
CA THR A 278 -58.85 20.73 -42.39
C THR A 278 -57.64 19.92 -41.96
N SER A 279 -57.53 18.74 -42.54
CA SER A 279 -56.34 17.91 -42.53
C SER A 279 -55.25 18.57 -43.38
N THR A 280 -54.03 18.63 -42.87
CA THR A 280 -52.86 18.69 -43.74
C THR A 280 -51.73 17.89 -43.11
N SER A 281 -51.41 16.80 -43.78
CA SER A 281 -50.30 15.89 -43.52
C SER A 281 -48.97 16.55 -43.86
N THR A 282 -47.97 16.40 -42.98
CA THR A 282 -46.61 16.06 -43.44
C THR A 282 -45.84 15.39 -42.30
N PRO A 283 -45.63 14.06 -42.35
CA PRO A 283 -44.64 13.41 -41.50
C PRO A 283 -43.26 13.60 -42.14
N THR A 284 -42.25 13.92 -41.32
CA THR A 284 -40.85 13.72 -41.71
C THR A 284 -40.18 12.97 -40.57
N SER A 285 -40.31 11.64 -40.59
CA SER A 285 -39.53 10.74 -39.75
C SER A 285 -38.17 10.53 -40.42
N THR A 286 -37.12 11.09 -39.84
CA THR A 286 -35.75 10.76 -40.19
C THR A 286 -35.44 9.37 -39.63
N ALA A 287 -35.45 8.35 -40.49
CA ALA A 287 -34.94 7.03 -40.15
C ALA A 287 -33.42 7.10 -40.01
N THR A 288 -32.91 6.98 -38.79
CA THR A 288 -31.48 6.75 -38.55
C THR A 288 -31.25 5.24 -38.58
N ALA A 289 -30.61 4.74 -39.63
CA ALA A 289 -30.18 3.35 -39.70
C ALA A 289 -29.10 3.12 -38.62
N THR A 290 -29.46 2.35 -37.59
CA THR A 290 -28.48 1.82 -36.65
C THR A 290 -27.99 0.50 -37.22
N PHE A 291 -26.75 0.46 -37.68
CA PHE A 291 -26.08 -0.80 -38.02
C PHE A 291 -25.85 -1.59 -36.73
N THR A 292 -26.59 -2.67 -36.54
CA THR A 292 -26.31 -3.69 -35.54
C THR A 292 -25.09 -4.49 -36.02
N PRO A 293 -23.94 -4.52 -35.32
CA PRO A 293 -22.87 -5.44 -35.66
C PRO A 293 -23.33 -6.88 -35.40
N LEU A 294 -23.09 -7.73 -36.41
CA LEU A 294 -23.29 -9.17 -36.42
C LEU A 294 -22.44 -9.83 -35.32
N PRO A 295 -22.96 -10.78 -34.52
CA PRO A 295 -22.15 -11.53 -33.57
C PRO A 295 -21.11 -12.37 -34.33
N THR A 296 -19.84 -12.08 -34.09
CA THR A 296 -18.72 -12.90 -34.54
C THR A 296 -18.76 -14.23 -33.79
N ALA A 297 -18.81 -15.34 -34.53
CA ALA A 297 -18.69 -16.68 -33.98
C ALA A 297 -17.32 -16.81 -33.28
N THR A 298 -17.35 -16.98 -31.96
CA THR A 298 -16.15 -17.31 -31.18
C THR A 298 -15.93 -18.82 -31.29
N ALA A 299 -14.74 -19.21 -31.75
CA ALA A 299 -14.35 -20.60 -31.86
C ALA A 299 -14.30 -21.28 -30.49
N THR A 300 -14.97 -22.42 -30.38
CA THR A 300 -14.93 -23.33 -29.24
C THR A 300 -13.51 -23.85 -29.02
N ALA A 301 -12.91 -23.57 -27.86
CA ALA A 301 -11.67 -24.19 -27.44
C ALA A 301 -11.91 -25.68 -27.12
N THR A 302 -11.16 -26.54 -27.79
CA THR A 302 -11.13 -27.99 -27.55
C THR A 302 -10.53 -28.27 -26.17
N ALA A 303 -11.22 -29.06 -25.35
CA ALA A 303 -10.67 -29.53 -24.07
C ALA A 303 -9.52 -30.51 -24.32
N THR A 304 -8.30 -30.14 -23.93
CA THR A 304 -7.14 -31.03 -23.90
C THR A 304 -7.23 -31.91 -22.65
N ALA A 305 -7.04 -33.22 -22.82
CA ALA A 305 -7.13 -34.20 -21.76
C ALA A 305 -6.10 -33.96 -20.64
N THR A 306 -6.56 -33.99 -19.39
CA THR A 306 -5.75 -33.97 -18.17
C THR A 306 -4.85 -35.21 -18.11
N PRO A 307 -3.52 -35.07 -17.93
CA PRO A 307 -2.68 -36.22 -17.64
C PRO A 307 -2.97 -36.77 -16.24
N THR A 308 -3.25 -38.06 -16.18
CA THR A 308 -3.44 -38.86 -14.96
C THR A 308 -2.19 -38.82 -14.08
N ALA A 309 -2.34 -38.43 -12.81
CA ALA A 309 -1.28 -38.51 -11.82
C ALA A 309 -0.87 -39.98 -11.60
N THR A 310 0.41 -40.27 -11.77
CA THR A 310 1.02 -41.56 -11.41
C THR A 310 1.21 -41.59 -9.89
N PRO A 311 0.69 -42.59 -9.14
CA PRO A 311 0.92 -42.66 -7.71
C PRO A 311 2.40 -42.95 -7.43
N VAL A 312 3.05 -42.06 -6.68
CA VAL A 312 4.39 -42.26 -6.13
C VAL A 312 4.30 -43.30 -5.01
N PRO A 313 5.12 -44.37 -4.99
CA PRO A 313 5.14 -45.30 -3.88
C PRO A 313 5.70 -44.61 -2.63
N SER A 314 4.87 -44.51 -1.59
CA SER A 314 5.30 -44.11 -0.25
C SER A 314 6.23 -45.16 0.35
N LEU A 315 7.51 -44.81 0.50
CA LEU A 315 8.47 -45.55 1.31
C LEU A 315 8.07 -45.41 2.78
N VAL A 316 7.43 -46.46 3.31
CA VAL A 316 7.21 -46.60 4.74
C VAL A 316 8.53 -47.06 5.35
N GLU A 317 9.34 -46.12 5.82
CA GLU A 317 10.46 -46.46 6.68
C GLU A 317 9.93 -46.71 8.10
N ARG A 318 10.02 -47.98 8.50
CA ARG A 318 9.72 -48.46 9.84
C ARG A 318 10.77 -47.87 10.79
N VAL A 319 10.43 -46.81 11.51
CA VAL A 319 11.15 -46.45 12.74
C VAL A 319 10.59 -47.31 13.86
N THR A 320 11.33 -48.38 14.18
CA THR A 320 11.09 -49.21 15.36
C THR A 320 11.45 -48.43 16.63
N SER A 321 10.39 -48.11 17.39
CA SER A 321 10.29 -48.09 18.86
C SER A 321 11.51 -47.65 19.69
N GLY A 322 11.39 -46.45 20.26
CA GLY A 322 12.08 -46.01 21.46
C GLY A 322 11.27 -44.94 22.19
N ASN A 323 10.30 -45.36 22.99
CA ASN A 323 9.59 -44.63 24.05
C ASN A 323 9.08 -43.21 23.75
N GLY A 324 7.79 -43.12 23.37
CA GLY A 324 7.01 -41.88 23.50
C GLY A 324 5.85 -41.81 22.52
N LEU A 325 4.66 -42.21 22.96
CA LEU A 325 3.42 -42.06 22.20
C LEU A 325 2.97 -40.59 22.26
N LEU A 326 3.21 -39.83 21.19
CA LEU A 326 2.59 -38.51 20.99
C LEU A 326 1.32 -38.70 20.16
N VAL A 327 0.16 -38.64 20.80
CA VAL A 327 -1.13 -38.47 20.11
C VAL A 327 -1.40 -36.97 20.03
N VAL A 328 -1.24 -36.39 18.85
CA VAL A 328 -1.77 -35.06 18.55
C VAL A 328 -3.21 -35.23 18.10
N LEU A 329 -4.14 -35.01 19.03
CA LEU A 329 -5.51 -34.61 18.69
C LEU A 329 -5.71 -33.19 19.22
N GLY A 330 -6.25 -32.34 18.35
CA GLY A 330 -6.22 -30.89 18.49
C GLY A 330 -6.91 -30.35 19.74
N GLY A 331 -6.47 -29.13 20.09
CA GLY A 331 -7.25 -28.20 20.89
C GLY A 331 -7.09 -28.33 22.39
N LEU A 332 -6.29 -27.40 22.94
CA LEU A 332 -6.43 -26.84 24.30
C LEU A 332 -6.11 -27.78 25.49
N VAL A 333 -5.18 -27.35 26.35
CA VAL A 333 -5.38 -27.12 27.80
C VAL A 333 -4.06 -27.24 28.61
N VAL A 334 -3.71 -26.09 29.21
CA VAL A 334 -3.27 -25.84 30.60
C VAL A 334 -2.00 -26.49 31.13
N ILE A 335 -1.05 -25.61 31.47
CA ILE A 335 0.04 -25.84 32.43
C ILE A 335 -0.56 -25.91 33.83
N ALA A 336 -0.46 -27.08 34.47
CA ALA A 336 -0.71 -27.23 35.91
C ALA A 336 0.61 -27.61 36.60
N GLY A 337 1.14 -26.67 37.38
CA GLY A 337 2.27 -26.92 38.27
C GLY A 337 1.87 -27.81 39.43
N LEU A 338 2.78 -28.69 39.84
CA LEU A 338 2.70 -29.40 41.11
C LEU A 338 4.09 -29.44 41.74
N SER A 339 4.28 -28.51 42.66
CA SER A 339 5.27 -28.54 43.73
C SER A 339 4.94 -29.66 44.72
N LEU A 340 5.90 -30.56 44.97
CA LEU A 340 5.93 -31.35 46.20
C LEU A 340 7.37 -31.58 46.62
N GLY A 341 7.76 -30.98 47.74
CA GLY A 341 9.03 -31.23 48.40
C GLY A 341 8.96 -32.48 49.28
N ILE A 342 10.07 -33.23 49.34
CA ILE A 342 10.41 -34.05 50.51
C ILE A 342 11.89 -33.80 50.84
N VAL A 343 12.09 -33.60 52.13
CA VAL A 343 13.28 -33.17 52.85
C VAL A 343 13.99 -34.40 53.45
N LEU A 344 15.34 -34.35 53.43
CA LEU A 344 16.34 -35.05 54.28
C LEU A 344 16.48 -36.58 54.23
N SER A 345 17.72 -37.03 53.94
CA SER A 345 18.60 -37.61 54.97
C SER A 345 20.05 -37.79 54.47
N ARG A 346 20.98 -37.59 55.42
CA ARG A 346 22.45 -37.62 55.35
C ARG A 346 23.07 -39.03 55.19
N ARG A 347 24.40 -38.99 54.93
CA ARG A 347 25.49 -39.98 55.13
C ARG A 347 25.89 -40.68 53.83
N GLY A 348 27.15 -40.74 53.42
CA GLY A 348 28.44 -40.34 54.00
C GLY A 348 29.54 -40.99 53.16
N GLY A 349 30.73 -40.39 53.12
CA GLY A 349 31.88 -40.89 52.35
C GLY A 349 32.60 -39.75 51.64
#